data_AF-A0A4S2BPE5-F1
#
_entry.id   AF-A0A4S2BPE5-F1
#
_cell.length_a   1.000
_cell.length_b   1.000
_cell.length_c   1.000
_cell.angle_alpha   90.00
_cell.angle_beta   90.00
_cell.angle_gamma   90.00
#
_symmetry.space_group_name_H-M   'P 1'
#
loop_
_entity.id
_entity.type
_entity.pdbx_description
1 polymer ?
#
loop_
_entity_poly.entity_id
_entity_poly.type
_entity_poly.pdbx_seq_one_letter_code
_entity_poly.pdbx_strand_id
1 'polypeptide(L)'
;MIEYYLLEQLIAFAETGTLSKASQKLHISQPALSKSMQKLEDIMGVALFNRSKSHIELNETGKIAVKYAKQALKSNQAVITKTR
;
A
#
# COMPACT_ATOMS: atom_id res chain seq x y z
N MET A 1 -13.29 -6.99 3.31
CA MET A 1 -13.38 -5.78 2.46
C MET A 1 -12.07 -5.02 2.61
N ILE A 2 -11.48 -4.50 1.54
CA ILE A 2 -10.22 -3.74 1.64
C ILE A 2 -10.54 -2.32 2.13
N GLU A 3 -9.85 -1.89 3.18
CA GLU A 3 -9.94 -0.53 3.70
C GLU A 3 -9.08 0.42 2.88
N TYR A 4 -9.60 1.60 2.56
CA TYR A 4 -8.98 2.56 1.61
C TYR A 4 -7.56 2.97 2.02
N TYR A 5 -7.33 3.18 3.32
CA TYR A 5 -6.02 3.58 3.85
C TYR A 5 -4.93 2.52 3.59
N LEU A 6 -5.29 1.23 3.43
CA LEU A 6 -4.33 0.16 3.12
C LEU A 6 -3.77 0.32 1.71
N LEU A 7 -4.60 0.78 0.77
CA LEU A 7 -4.19 1.04 -0.61
C LEU A 7 -3.27 2.27 -0.69
N GLU A 8 -3.59 3.33 0.06
CA GLU A 8 -2.74 4.52 0.19
C GLU A 8 -1.37 4.16 0.78
N GLN A 9 -1.36 3.35 1.83
CA GLN A 9 -0.15 2.87 2.48
C GLN A 9 0.71 2.00 1.57
N LEU A 10 0.10 1.11 0.77
CA LEU A 10 0.79 0.31 -0.22
C LEU A 10 1.43 1.18 -1.31
N ILE A 11 0.72 2.19 -1.80
CA ILE A 11 1.24 3.15 -2.79
C ILE A 11 2.40 3.95 -2.22
N ALA A 12 2.27 4.44 -0.98
CA ALA A 12 3.34 5.16 -0.31
C ALA A 12 4.59 4.30 -0.12
N PHE A 13 4.44 3.01 0.20
CA PHE A 13 5.57 2.08 0.21
C PHE A 13 6.20 1.96 -1.18
N ALA A 14 5.41 1.78 -2.24
CA ALA A 14 5.91 1.66 -3.60
C ALA A 14 6.69 2.90 -4.08
N GLU A 15 6.30 4.09 -3.62
CA GLU A 15 6.95 5.36 -3.96
C GLU A 15 8.24 5.62 -3.17
N THR A 16 8.31 5.12 -1.94
CA THR A 16 9.43 5.42 -1.03
C THR A 16 10.46 4.30 -0.91
N GLY A 17 10.07 3.07 -1.28
CA GLY A 17 10.89 1.87 -1.28
C GLY A 17 11.19 1.27 0.09
N THR A 18 10.82 1.92 1.21
CA THR A 18 11.05 1.39 2.56
C THR A 18 9.90 1.71 3.50
N LEU A 19 9.66 0.83 4.48
CA LEU A 19 8.64 1.06 5.51
C LEU A 19 8.91 2.33 6.33
N SER A 20 10.18 2.63 6.60
CA SER A 20 10.58 3.81 7.38
C SER A 20 10.24 5.12 6.65
N LYS A 21 10.57 5.22 5.36
CA LYS A 21 10.26 6.42 4.56
C LYS A 21 8.75 6.54 4.31
N ALA A 22 8.06 5.44 4.05
CA ALA A 22 6.61 5.42 3.89
C ALA A 22 5.90 5.87 5.17
N SER A 23 6.30 5.38 6.34
CA SER A 23 5.66 5.74 7.60
C SER A 23 5.88 7.22 7.96
N GLN A 24 7.07 7.77 7.66
CA GLN A 24 7.34 9.20 7.79
C GLN A 24 6.45 10.03 6.87
N LYS A 25 6.33 9.64 5.59
CA LYS A 25 5.47 10.32 4.60
C LYS A 25 4.00 10.33 5.03
N LEU A 26 3.55 9.26 5.68
CA LEU A 26 2.15 9.08 6.11
C LEU A 26 1.89 9.56 7.55
N HIS A 27 2.91 10.07 8.24
CA HIS A 27 2.81 10.50 9.65
C HIS A 27 2.28 9.40 10.59
N ILE A 28 2.69 8.15 10.37
CA ILE A 28 2.35 7.01 11.24
C ILE A 28 3.62 6.30 11.72
N SER A 29 3.49 5.44 12.73
CA SER A 29 4.60 4.62 13.18
C SER A 29 4.92 3.51 12.17
N GLN A 30 6.21 3.17 12.03
CA GLN A 30 6.64 2.06 11.18
C GLN A 30 6.00 0.71 11.58
N PRO A 31 5.83 0.37 12.87
CA PRO A 31 5.10 -0.85 13.26
C PRO A 31 3.63 -0.84 12.82
N ALA A 32 2.95 0.31 12.87
CA ALA A 32 1.57 0.43 12.39
C ALA A 32 1.49 0.18 10.88
N LEU A 33 2.40 0.78 10.09
CA LEU A 33 2.47 0.54 8.66
C LEU A 33 2.76 -0.94 8.34
N SER A 34 3.69 -1.57 9.05
CA SER A 34 4.01 -2.99 8.86
C SER A 34 2.79 -3.88 9.12
N LYS A 35 2.03 -3.60 10.20
CA LYS A 35 0.79 -4.31 10.53
C LYS A 35 -0.27 -4.13 9.45
N SER A 36 -0.39 -2.93 8.88
CA SER A 36 -1.28 -2.68 7.75
C SER A 36 -0.89 -3.46 6.50
N MET A 37 0.40 -3.52 6.16
CA MET A 37 0.88 -4.30 5.01
C MET A 37 0.59 -5.79 5.21
N GLN A 38 0.80 -6.32 6.42
CA GLN A 38 0.42 -7.69 6.75
C GLN A 38 -1.09 -7.90 6.60
N LYS A 39 -1.90 -7.01 7.16
CA LYS A 39 -3.37 -7.06 7.02
C LYS A 39 -3.81 -7.06 5.56
N LEU A 40 -3.13 -6.30 4.70
CA LEU A 40 -3.43 -6.26 3.27
C LEU A 40 -3.11 -7.60 2.58
N GLU A 41 -1.96 -8.21 2.90
CA GLU A 41 -1.60 -9.56 2.45
C GLU A 41 -2.63 -10.60 2.92
N ASP A 42 -3.07 -10.52 4.18
CA ASP A 42 -4.07 -11.42 4.77
C ASP A 42 -5.43 -11.30 4.06
N ILE A 43 -5.88 -10.07 3.75
CA ILE A 43 -7.14 -9.82 3.04
C ILE A 43 -7.07 -10.32 1.59
N MET A 44 -5.91 -10.16 0.92
CA MET A 44 -5.74 -10.60 -0.46
C MET A 44 -5.44 -12.10 -0.60
N GLY A 45 -5.03 -12.76 0.49
CA GLY A 45 -4.66 -14.17 0.50
C GLY A 45 -3.37 -14.48 -0.27
N VAL A 46 -2.56 -13.45 -0.57
CA VAL A 46 -1.30 -13.57 -1.32
C VAL A 46 -0.24 -12.66 -0.71
N ALA A 47 1.01 -13.12 -0.76
CA ALA A 47 2.15 -12.26 -0.40
C ALA A 47 2.30 -11.14 -1.43
N LEU A 48 2.49 -9.92 -0.95
CA LEU A 48 2.79 -8.73 -1.77
C LEU A 48 4.26 -8.34 -1.64
N PHE A 49 4.96 -8.84 -0.62
CA PHE A 49 6.33 -8.48 -0.33
C PHE A 49 7.25 -9.70 -0.29
N ASN A 50 8.45 -9.56 -0.84
CA ASN A 50 9.58 -10.42 -0.50
C ASN A 50 10.25 -9.84 0.76
N ARG A 51 10.37 -10.67 1.81
CA ARG A 51 11.01 -10.27 3.06
C ARG A 51 12.31 -11.05 3.25
N SER A 52 13.42 -10.33 3.32
CA SER A 52 14.72 -10.85 3.76
C SER A 52 15.12 -10.22 5.10
N LYS A 53 16.20 -10.71 5.73
CA LYS A 53 16.66 -10.22 7.04
C LYS A 53 16.90 -8.70 7.09
N SER A 54 17.17 -8.07 5.96
CA SER A 54 17.53 -6.64 5.91
C SER A 54 16.76 -5.84 4.86
N HIS A 55 15.96 -6.50 4.03
CA HIS A 55 15.30 -5.85 2.90
C HIS A 55 13.87 -6.35 2.72
N ILE A 56 12.96 -5.42 2.49
CA ILE A 56 11.58 -5.67 2.10
C ILE A 56 11.35 -4.98 0.76
N GLU A 57 10.82 -5.72 -0.21
CA GLU A 57 10.53 -5.22 -1.55
C GLU A 57 9.20 -5.78 -2.04
N LEU A 58 8.59 -5.12 -3.03
CA LEU A 58 7.40 -5.66 -3.68
C LEU A 58 7.77 -6.83 -4.58
N ASN A 59 7.05 -7.93 -4.45
CA ASN A 59 7.09 -9.01 -5.43
C ASN A 59 6.19 -8.68 -6.64
N GLU A 60 6.05 -9.60 -7.60
CA GLU A 60 5.24 -9.37 -8.81
C GLU A 60 3.77 -9.09 -8.48
N THR A 61 3.17 -9.83 -7.53
CA THR A 61 1.79 -9.59 -7.07
C THR A 61 1.65 -8.23 -6.37
N GLY A 62 2.66 -7.81 -5.59
CA GLY A 62 2.73 -6.49 -4.98
C GLY A 62 2.75 -5.36 -6.01
N LYS A 63 3.55 -5.49 -7.07
CA LYS A 63 3.60 -4.52 -8.18
C LYS A 63 2.23 -4.40 -8.89
N ILE A 64 1.56 -5.54 -9.10
CA ILE A 64 0.22 -5.59 -9.68
C ILE A 64 -0.79 -4.91 -8.73
N ALA A 65 -0.73 -5.22 -7.43
CA ALA A 65 -1.60 -4.62 -6.42
C ALA A 65 -1.45 -3.10 -6.37
N VAL A 66 -0.22 -2.56 -6.46
CA VAL A 66 0.03 -1.10 -6.54
C VAL A 66 -0.64 -0.49 -7.77
N LYS A 67 -0.54 -1.14 -8.93
CA LYS A 67 -1.17 -0.65 -10.17
C LYS A 67 -2.69 -0.51 -9.99
N TYR A 68 -3.35 -1.54 -9.44
CA TYR A 68 -4.79 -1.52 -9.21
C TYR A 68 -5.20 -0.58 -8.07
N ALA A 69 -4.40 -0.48 -7.01
CA ALA A 69 -4.59 0.47 -5.92
C ALA A 69 -4.64 1.91 -6.48
N LYS A 70 -3.67 2.30 -7.31
CA LYS A 70 -3.64 3.63 -7.94
C LYS A 70 -4.89 3.91 -8.79
N GLN A 71 -5.38 2.91 -9.52
CA GLN A 71 -6.60 3.05 -10.32
C GLN A 71 -7.84 3.21 -9.43
N ALA A 72 -7.95 2.43 -8.37
CA ALA A 72 -9.06 2.51 -7.42
C ALA A 72 -9.14 3.90 -6.75
N LEU A 73 -8.01 4.42 -6.26
CA LEU A 73 -7.97 5.77 -5.66
C LEU A 73 -8.30 6.85 -6.68
N LYS A 74 -7.79 6.73 -7.92
CA LYS A 74 -8.08 7.69 -9.00
C LYS A 74 -9.57 7.73 -9.34
N SER A 75 -10.22 6.56 -9.42
CA SER A 75 -11.66 6.48 -9.66
C SER A 75 -12.46 7.15 -8.54
N ASN A 76 -12.06 6.95 -7.28
CA ASN A 76 -12.68 7.61 -6.14
C ASN A 76 -12.51 9.14 -6.21
N GLN A 77 -11.32 9.63 -6.54
CA GLN A 77 -11.07 11.06 -6.73
C GLN A 77 -11.94 11.65 -7.86
N ALA A 78 -12.14 10.89 -8.95
CA ALA A 78 -12.94 11.33 -10.08
C ALA A 78 -14.41 11.55 -9.72
N VAL A 79 -14.97 10.80 -8.75
CA VAL A 79 -16.33 11.05 -8.24
C VAL A 79 -16.41 12.46 -7.65
N ILE A 80 -15.44 12.84 -6.81
CA ILE A 80 -15.43 14.16 -6.18
C ILE A 80 -15.26 15.27 -7.21
N THR A 81 -14.39 15.07 -8.20
CA THR A 81 -14.06 16.10 -9.19
C THR A 81 -15.11 16.24 -10.29
N LYS A 82 -15.76 15.15 -10.73
CA LYS A 82 -16.71 15.17 -11.86
C LYS A 82 -18.17 15.35 -11.46
N THR A 83 -18.49 15.22 -10.17
CA THR A 83 -19.84 15.47 -9.65
C THR A 83 -20.02 16.92 -9.15
N ARG A 84 -18.99 17.75 -9.32
CA ARG A 84 -19.07 19.21 -9.23
C ARG A 84 -19.15 19.79 -10.63
#